data_AF-A0A535BQL6-F1
#
_entry.id   AF-A0A535BQL6-F1
#
_cell.length_a   1.000
_cell.length_b   1.000
_cell.length_c   1.000
_cell.angle_alpha   90.00
_cell.angle_beta   90.00
_cell.angle_gamma   90.00
#
_symmetry.space_group_name_H-M   'P 1'
#
loop_
_entity.id
_entity.type
_entity.pdbx_description
1 polymer ?
#
loop_
_entity_poly.entity_id
_entity_poly.type
_entity_poly.pdbx_seq_one_letter_code
_entity_poly.pdbx_strand_id
1 'polypeptide(L)' 'MTWYNPALERLYVSIPDPGVVDVVDCRKMRIAERITAEPGTRGSAFDPPRQRLYVFLAKSGRIAVYDEGR' A
#
# COMPACT_ATOMS: atom_id res chain seq x y z
N MET A 1 6.26 5.60 2.12
CA MET A 1 5.26 6.27 3.01
C MET A 1 4.49 5.19 3.75
N THR A 2 3.79 5.56 4.82
CA THR A 2 2.99 4.63 5.63
C THR A 2 1.59 5.18 5.84
N TRP A 3 0.57 4.36 5.63
CA TRP A 3 -0.84 4.73 5.79
C TRP A 3 -1.57 3.73 6.69
N TYR A 4 -2.47 4.22 7.54
CA TYR A 4 -3.27 3.38 8.43
C TYR A 4 -4.74 3.42 8.04
N ASN A 5 -5.36 2.24 7.90
CA ASN A 5 -6.79 2.05 7.71
C ASN A 5 -7.43 1.62 9.03
N PRO A 6 -8.09 2.53 9.76
CA PRO A 6 -8.68 2.21 11.05
C PRO A 6 -9.90 1.28 10.95
N ALA A 7 -10.60 1.25 9.82
CA ALA A 7 -11.79 0.42 9.65
C ALA A 7 -11.47 -1.08 9.65
N LEU A 8 -10.29 -1.43 9.11
CA LEU A 8 -9.81 -2.81 8.99
C LEU A 8 -8.58 -3.12 9.85
N GLU A 9 -8.07 -2.13 10.59
CA GLU A 9 -6.83 -2.20 11.34
C GLU A 9 -5.65 -2.70 10.47
N ARG A 10 -5.51 -2.07 9.30
CA ARG A 10 -4.42 -2.38 8.35
C ARG A 10 -3.42 -1.25 8.24
N LEU A 11 -2.14 -1.59 8.14
CA LEU A 11 -1.06 -0.64 7.87
C LEU A 11 -0.46 -0.93 6.49
N TYR A 12 -0.49 0.06 5.59
CA TYR A 12 0.18 -0.01 4.29
C TYR A 12 1.57 0.60 4.41
N VAL A 13 2.61 -0.17 4.13
CA VAL A 13 4.02 0.25 4.25
C VAL A 13 4.66 0.18 2.87
N SER A 14 4.93 1.34 2.25
CA SER A 14 5.63 1.36 0.96
C SER A 14 7.13 1.14 1.17
N ILE A 15 7.65 0.08 0.55
CA ILE A 15 9.04 -0.37 0.62
C ILE A 15 9.69 -0.12 -0.76
N PRO A 16 10.54 0.92 -0.91
CA PRO A 16 11.05 1.33 -2.22
C PRO A 16 11.94 0.29 -2.91
N ASP A 17 12.64 -0.54 -2.15
CA ASP A 17 13.47 -1.62 -2.67
C ASP A 17 13.14 -2.88 -1.86
N PRO A 18 12.46 -3.89 -2.44
CA PRO A 18 12.34 -4.20 -3.87
C PRO A 18 11.20 -3.51 -4.65
N GLY A 19 10.49 -2.54 -4.07
CA GLY A 19 9.37 -1.86 -4.73
C GLY A 19 8.04 -2.57 -4.50
N VAL A 20 7.65 -2.67 -3.22
CA VAL A 20 6.39 -3.31 -2.81
C VAL A 20 5.67 -2.43 -1.81
N VAL A 21 4.39 -2.72 -1.59
CA VAL A 21 3.66 -2.25 -0.41
C VAL A 21 3.27 -3.45 0.42
N ASP A 22 3.77 -3.53 1.65
CA ASP A 22 3.32 -4.52 2.61
C ASP A 22 2.05 -4.03 3.29
N VAL A 23 1.04 -4.88 3.33
CA VAL A 23 -0.20 -4.67 4.08
C VAL A 23 -0.10 -5.48 5.36
N VAL A 24 0.00 -4.82 6.50
CA VAL A 24 0.11 -5.45 7.81
C VAL A 24 -1.26 -5.48 8.47
N ASP A 25 -1.67 -6.66 8.93
CA ASP A 25 -2.81 -6.84 9.84
C ASP A 25 -2.32 -6.47 11.25
N CYS A 26 -2.79 -5.34 11.78
CA CYS A 26 -2.35 -4.82 13.08
C CYS A 26 -2.90 -5.64 14.25
N ARG A 27 -3.98 -6.40 14.07
CA ARG A 27 -4.52 -7.27 15.13
C ARG A 27 -3.63 -8.49 15.34
N LYS A 28 -3.15 -9.08 14.25
CA LYS A 28 -2.31 -10.29 14.26
C LYS A 28 -0.82 -9.99 14.17
N MET A 29 -0.44 -8.73 13.98
CA MET A 29 0.94 -8.26 13.84
C MET A 29 1.74 -9.04 12.78
N ARG A 30 1.13 -9.26 11.61
CA ARG A 30 1.72 -10.00 10.50
C ARG A 30 1.40 -9.35 9.16
N ILE A 31 2.24 -9.63 8.16
CA ILE A 31 1.95 -9.27 6.77
C ILE A 31 0.73 -10.09 6.32
N ALA A 32 -0.35 -9.39 5.99
CA ALA A 32 -1.56 -9.96 5.44
C ALA A 32 -1.46 -10.12 3.93
N GLU A 33 -0.82 -9.15 3.26
CA GLU A 33 -0.68 -9.10 1.81
C GLU A 33 0.57 -8.32 1.40
N ARG A 34 1.07 -8.59 0.20
CA ARG A 34 2.15 -7.84 -0.45
C ARG A 34 1.73 -7.42 -1.84
N ILE A 35 1.63 -6.12 -2.06
CA ILE A 35 1.27 -5.51 -3.35
C ILE A 35 2.56 -5.22 -4.11
N THR A 36 2.72 -5.81 -5.29
CA THR A 36 3.85 -5.51 -6.17
C THR A 36 3.71 -4.12 -6.77
N ALA A 37 4.78 -3.32 -6.68
CA ALA A 37 4.91 -2.04 -7.34
C ALA A 37 6.23 -2.02 -8.13
N GLU A 38 6.73 -0.82 -8.45
CA GLU A 38 8.02 -0.67 -9.12
C GLU A 38 9.13 -0.36 -8.10
N PRO A 39 10.36 -0.88 -8.29
CA PRO A 39 11.51 -0.44 -7.51
C PRO A 39 11.67 1.09 -7.57
N GLY A 40 11.96 1.70 -6.43
CA GLY A 40 12.01 3.16 -6.24
C GLY A 40 10.69 3.80 -5.82
N THR A 41 9.59 3.03 -5.76
CA THR A 41 8.28 3.55 -5.34
C THR A 41 8.30 4.01 -3.88
N ARG A 42 8.22 5.34 -3.67
CA ARG A 42 8.20 5.96 -2.34
C ARG A 42 6.84 6.54 -1.95
N GLY A 43 6.12 7.04 -2.95
CA GLY A 43 4.88 7.78 -2.80
C GLY A 43 3.66 6.89 -2.88
N SER A 44 2.77 7.04 -1.92
CA SER A 44 1.45 6.43 -1.93
C SER A 44 0.47 7.36 -1.22
N ALA A 45 -0.84 7.18 -1.46
CA ALA A 45 -1.90 7.90 -0.77
C ALA A 45 -3.08 6.95 -0.53
N PHE A 46 -3.68 7.02 0.66
CA PHE A 46 -4.84 6.20 1.00
C PHE A 46 -6.12 7.05 1.03
N ASP A 47 -7.19 6.58 0.40
CA ASP A 47 -8.55 7.14 0.39
C ASP A 47 -9.44 6.25 1.27
N PRO A 48 -9.66 6.60 2.56
CA PRO A 48 -10.47 5.80 3.47
C PRO A 48 -11.94 5.66 3.03
N PRO A 49 -12.65 6.72 2.57
CA PRO A 49 -14.02 6.57 2.09
C PRO A 49 -14.20 5.53 0.98
N ARG A 50 -13.24 5.44 0.04
CA ARG A 50 -13.29 4.46 -1.06
C ARG A 50 -12.53 3.16 -0.77
N GLN A 51 -11.82 3.10 0.37
CA GLN A 51 -10.94 1.99 0.73
C GLN A 51 -9.93 1.69 -0.40
N ARG A 52 -9.22 2.73 -0.86
CA ARG A 52 -8.26 2.62 -1.98
C ARG A 52 -6.89 3.14 -1.62
N LEU A 53 -5.85 2.40 -2.02
CA LEU A 53 -4.47 2.87 -1.99
C LEU A 53 -4.00 3.21 -3.41
N TYR A 54 -3.54 4.43 -3.59
CA TYR A 54 -2.89 4.91 -4.81
C TYR A 54 -1.38 4.83 -4.64
N VAL A 55 -0.68 4.21 -5.57
CA VAL A 55 0.76 3.94 -5.49
C VAL A 55 1.45 4.52 -6.72
N PHE A 56 2.44 5.40 -6.51
CA PHE A 56 3.18 6.02 -7.62
C PHE A 56 4.27 5.09 -8.15
N LEU A 57 4.10 4.66 -9.39
CA LEU A 57 5.02 3.78 -10.10
C LEU A 57 6.15 4.61 -10.72
N ALA A 58 7.29 4.65 -10.05
CA ALA A 58 8.36 5.61 -10.32
C ALA A 58 9.03 5.46 -11.69
N LYS A 59 9.13 4.23 -12.24
CA LYS A 59 9.75 3.98 -13.54
C LYS A 59 8.80 4.29 -14.69
N SER A 60 7.52 3.92 -14.56
CA SER A 60 6.53 4.16 -15.62
C SER A 60 5.86 5.52 -15.56
N GLY A 61 5.99 6.25 -14.45
CA GLY A 61 5.30 7.52 -14.23
C GLY A 61 3.78 7.38 -14.10
N ARG A 62 3.31 6.19 -13.67
CA ARG A 62 1.88 5.86 -13.56
C ARG A 62 1.42 5.78 -12.11
N ILE A 63 0.12 5.65 -11.91
CA ILE A 63 -0.49 5.35 -10.62
C ILE A 63 -1.14 3.96 -10.71
N ALA A 64 -0.74 3.06 -9.82
CA ALA A 64 -1.50 1.85 -9.54
C ALA A 64 -2.57 2.16 -8.49
N VAL A 65 -3.74 1.55 -8.65
CA VAL A 65 -4.82 1.61 -7.68
C VAL A 65 -5.00 0.21 -7.10
N TYR A 66 -4.95 0.12 -5.78
CA TYR A 66 -5.29 -1.07 -5.03
C TYR A 66 -6.62 -0.83 -4.31
N ASP A 67 -7.61 -1.67 -4.58
CA ASP A 67 -8.90 -1.70 -3.89
C ASP A 67 -8.79 -2.66 -2.70
N GLU A 68 -8.99 -2.14 -1.49
CA GLU A 68 -8.91 -2.93 -0.28
C GLU A 68 -10.09 -3.91 -0.16
N GLY A 69 -9.78 -5.19 0.01
CA GLY A 69 -10.76 -6.28 0.14
C GLY A 69 -11.14 -6.99 -1.17
N ARG A 70 -10.37 -6.81 -2.25
CA ARG A 70 -10.54 -7.54 -3.52
C ARG A 70 -9.38 -8.49 -3.80
#